data_AF-A0A096A0Z7-F1
#
_entry.id   AF-A0A096A0Z7-F1
#
_cell.length_a   1.000
_cell.length_b   1.000
_cell.length_c   1.000
_cell.angle_alpha   90.00
_cell.angle_beta   90.00
_cell.angle_gamma   90.00
#
_symmetry.space_group_name_H-M   'P 1'
#
loop_
_entity.id
_entity.type
_entity.pdbx_description
1 polymer ?
#
loop_
_entity_poly.entity_id
_entity_poly.type
_entity_poly.pdbx_seq_one_letter_code
_entity_poly.pdbx_strand_id
1 'polypeptide(L)'
;MRELNRKPAPETALRAALADPSKKAQILEETGWHDSMPSKVLSGDSGITLDKLDKVLSALGLVIVSTEYMDYLAFGNEIGTHCSCARAGYGACGVRR
;
A
#
# COMPACT_ATOMS: atom_id res chain seq x y z
N MET A 1 21.28 -4.71 -8.63
CA MET A 1 19.89 -4.68 -8.15
C MET A 1 19.39 -3.26 -8.28
N ARG A 2 18.58 -3.00 -9.29
CA ARG A 2 18.02 -1.68 -9.58
C ARG A 2 16.90 -1.46 -8.57
N GLU A 3 16.96 -0.39 -7.80
CA GLU A 3 15.90 0.00 -6.88
C GLU A 3 14.55 -0.06 -7.59
N LEU A 4 13.66 -0.93 -7.12
CA LEU A 4 12.24 -0.83 -7.38
C LEU A 4 11.82 0.56 -6.90
N ASN A 5 11.47 1.45 -7.82
CA ASN A 5 10.92 2.77 -7.56
C ASN A 5 9.97 2.69 -6.36
N ARG A 6 10.47 3.26 -5.25
CA ARG A 6 10.11 3.01 -3.86
C ARG A 6 8.59 3.02 -3.67
N LYS A 7 7.96 1.84 -3.60
CA LYS A 7 6.62 1.67 -3.01
C LYS A 7 6.63 2.51 -1.73
N PRO A 8 5.74 3.50 -1.52
CA PRO A 8 5.81 4.26 -0.29
C PRO A 8 5.61 3.27 0.84
N ALA A 9 6.68 3.02 1.60
CA ALA A 9 6.59 2.20 2.78
C ALA A 9 5.50 2.83 3.66
N PRO A 10 4.68 2.05 4.39
CA PRO A 10 3.64 2.59 5.26
C PRO A 10 4.16 3.74 6.15
N GLU A 11 5.43 3.65 6.58
CA GLU A 11 6.14 4.73 7.27
C GLU A 11 6.21 6.05 6.46
N THR A 12 6.63 6.01 5.20
CA THR A 12 6.72 7.20 4.34
C THR A 12 5.36 7.82 4.09
N ALA A 13 4.33 6.98 3.85
CA ALA A 13 2.97 7.45 3.66
C ALA A 13 2.42 8.11 4.93
N LEU A 14 2.63 7.49 6.09
CA LEU A 14 2.19 8.03 7.38
C LEU A 14 2.91 9.34 7.72
N ARG A 15 4.24 9.42 7.52
CA ARG A 15 5.02 10.67 7.72
C ARG A 15 4.49 11.80 6.85
N ALA A 16 4.24 11.53 5.57
CA ALA A 16 3.72 12.53 4.64
C ALA A 16 2.30 12.99 5.04
N ALA A 17 1.44 12.05 5.45
CA ALA A 17 0.08 12.37 5.87
C ALA A 17 0.03 13.18 7.17
N LEU A 18 0.89 12.88 8.15
CA LEU A 18 0.93 13.63 9.41
C LEU A 18 1.57 15.03 9.27
N ALA A 19 2.30 15.29 8.18
CA ALA A 19 2.81 16.61 7.84
C ALA A 19 1.76 17.51 7.15
N ASP A 20 0.71 16.92 6.57
CA ASP A 20 -0.42 17.62 5.97
C ASP A 20 -1.51 17.87 7.04
N PRO A 21 -1.88 19.13 7.35
CA PRO A 21 -2.86 19.43 8.39
C PRO A 21 -4.24 18.78 8.18
N SER A 22 -4.70 18.68 6.94
CA SER A 22 -6.00 18.11 6.59
C SER A 22 -6.00 16.60 6.82
N LYS A 23 -4.97 15.91 6.29
CA LYS A 23 -4.83 14.46 6.47
C LYS A 23 -4.55 14.09 7.91
N LYS A 24 -3.76 14.89 8.63
CA LYS A 24 -3.54 14.72 10.08
C LYS A 24 -4.87 14.79 10.84
N ALA A 25 -5.73 15.77 10.54
CA ALA A 25 -7.03 15.89 11.19
C ALA A 25 -7.91 14.66 10.95
N GLN A 26 -7.96 14.17 9.70
CA GLN A 26 -8.69 12.95 9.37
C GLN A 26 -8.16 11.72 10.14
N ILE A 27 -6.84 11.54 10.21
CA ILE A 27 -6.23 10.44 10.96
C ILE A 27 -6.61 10.53 12.44
N LEU A 28 -6.57 11.72 13.04
CA LEU A 28 -6.96 11.91 14.45
C LEU A 28 -8.43 11.57 14.68
N GLU A 29 -9.31 12.00 13.78
CA GLU A 29 -10.74 11.70 13.84
C GLU A 29 -11.02 10.19 13.74
N GLU A 30 -10.47 9.52 12.73
CA GLU A 30 -10.72 8.09 12.52
C GLU A 30 -10.15 7.24 13.67
N THR A 31 -8.92 7.56 14.11
CA THR A 31 -8.21 6.79 15.14
C THR A 31 -8.65 7.12 16.57
N GLY A 32 -9.29 8.27 16.79
CA GLY A 32 -9.57 8.82 18.12
C GLY A 32 -8.31 9.19 18.90
N TRP A 33 -7.20 9.43 18.21
CA TRP A 33 -5.95 9.82 18.87
C TRP A 33 -6.02 11.25 19.42
N HIS A 34 -5.34 11.46 20.55
CA HIS A 34 -5.00 12.80 20.98
C HIS A 34 -3.99 13.43 20.00
N ASP A 35 -4.01 14.76 19.88
CA ASP A 35 -3.10 15.52 18.99
C ASP A 35 -1.59 15.28 19.20
N SER A 36 -1.24 14.69 20.34
CA SER A 36 0.13 14.43 20.81
C SER A 36 0.61 13.05 20.39
N MET A 37 -0.31 12.15 20.02
CA MET A 37 0.02 10.79 19.61
C MET A 37 0.83 10.75 18.31
N PRO A 38 0.53 11.53 17.26
CA PRO A 38 1.35 11.59 16.05
C PRO A 38 2.84 11.77 16.32
N SER A 39 3.21 12.71 17.21
CA SER A 39 4.61 12.96 17.54
C SER A 39 5.27 11.76 18.20
N LYS A 40 4.58 11.07 19.11
CA LYS A 40 5.08 9.86 19.80
C LYS A 40 5.25 8.67 18.85
N VAL A 41 4.34 8.52 17.89
CA VAL A 41 4.43 7.49 16.84
C VAL A 41 5.62 7.78 15.92
N LEU A 42 5.82 9.04 15.55
CA LEU A 42 6.92 9.45 14.67
C LEU A 42 8.31 9.38 15.32
N SER A 43 8.40 9.56 16.64
CA SER A 43 9.63 9.40 17.44
C SER A 43 9.92 7.96 17.84
N GLY A 44 8.93 7.06 17.72
CA GLY A 44 9.05 5.67 18.16
C GLY A 44 8.78 5.46 19.65
N ASP A 45 8.36 6.50 20.38
CA ASP A 45 7.99 6.42 21.80
C ASP A 45 6.68 5.64 22.01
N SER A 46 5.86 5.50 20.96
CA SER A 46 4.63 4.71 21.00
C SER A 46 4.39 3.97 19.69
N GLY A 47 3.83 2.76 19.80
CA GLY A 47 3.36 1.98 18.66
C GLY A 47 1.93 2.31 18.26
N ILE A 48 1.49 1.73 17.14
CA ILE A 48 0.09 1.76 16.72
C ILE A 48 -0.60 0.53 17.32
N THR A 49 -1.69 0.74 18.05
CA THR A 49 -2.48 -0.37 18.62
C THR A 49 -3.25 -1.10 17.53
N LEU A 50 -3.53 -2.39 17.73
CA LEU A 50 -4.19 -3.23 16.72
C LEU A 50 -5.54 -2.67 16.26
N ASP A 51 -6.34 -2.11 17.18
CA ASP A 51 -7.64 -1.48 16.88
C ASP A 51 -7.54 -0.22 16.01
N LYS A 52 -6.34 0.38 15.91
CA LYS A 52 -6.08 1.60 15.15
C LYS A 52 -5.26 1.36 13.89
N LEU A 53 -4.64 0.18 13.75
CA LEU A 53 -3.82 -0.15 12.60
C LEU A 53 -4.64 -0.06 11.31
N ASP A 54 -5.79 -0.75 11.26
CA ASP A 54 -6.66 -0.74 10.08
C ASP A 54 -7.22 0.66 9.79
N LYS A 55 -7.50 1.45 10.83
CA LYS A 55 -7.98 2.83 10.70
C LYS A 55 -6.92 3.74 10.10
N VAL A 56 -5.67 3.63 10.57
CA VAL A 56 -4.55 4.38 9.99
C VAL A 56 -4.37 4.01 8.53
N LEU A 57 -4.42 2.73 8.17
CA LEU A 57 -4.29 2.29 6.78
C LEU A 57 -5.45 2.81 5.91
N SER A 58 -6.68 2.75 6.41
CA SER A 58 -7.87 3.29 5.74
C SER A 58 -7.76 4.81 5.50
N ALA A 59 -7.38 5.59 6.50
CA ALA A 59 -7.17 7.04 6.38
C ALA A 59 -6.08 7.40 5.35
N LEU A 60 -5.11 6.49 5.12
CA LEU A 60 -4.07 6.63 4.11
C LEU A 60 -4.53 6.15 2.71
N GLY A 61 -5.74 5.61 2.58
CA GLY A 61 -6.25 5.01 1.34
C GLY A 61 -5.55 3.69 0.98
N LEU A 62 -5.02 2.99 1.99
CA LEU A 62 -4.28 1.74 1.82
C LEU A 62 -5.12 0.54 2.26
N VAL A 63 -4.97 -0.57 1.52
CA VAL A 63 -5.54 -1.87 1.87
C VAL A 63 -4.43 -2.91 2.01
N ILE A 64 -4.62 -3.86 2.92
CA ILE A 64 -3.73 -5.01 3.06
C ILE A 64 -4.22 -6.12 2.12
N VAL A 65 -3.32 -6.64 1.31
CA VAL A 65 -3.53 -7.82 0.47
C VAL A 65 -2.37 -8.79 0.68
N SER A 66 -2.62 -10.09 0.50
CA SER A 66 -1.55 -11.08 0.56
C SER A 66 -0.57 -10.90 -0.60
N THR A 67 0.67 -11.35 -0.41
CA THR A 67 1.64 -11.42 -1.51
C THR A 67 1.11 -12.27 -2.65
N GLU A 68 0.48 -13.40 -2.34
CA GLU A 68 -0.14 -14.30 -3.33
C GLU A 68 -1.20 -13.59 -4.20
N TYR A 69 -2.02 -12.70 -3.62
CA TYR A 69 -2.97 -11.90 -4.40
C TYR A 69 -2.26 -10.99 -5.39
N MET A 70 -1.17 -10.34 -4.98
CA MET A 70 -0.37 -9.48 -5.85
C MET A 70 0.38 -10.28 -6.92
N ASP A 71 0.89 -11.47 -6.59
CA ASP A 71 1.53 -12.38 -7.53
C ASP A 71 0.55 -12.89 -8.58
N TYR A 72 -0.68 -13.23 -8.17
CA TYR A 72 -1.77 -13.56 -9.09
C TYR A 72 -2.06 -12.40 -10.05
N LEU A 73 -2.14 -11.16 -9.57
CA LEU A 73 -2.33 -10.00 -10.45
C LEU A 73 -1.16 -9.79 -11.41
N ALA A 74 0.07 -9.99 -10.95
CA ALA A 74 1.26 -9.87 -11.80
C ALA A 74 1.23 -10.93 -12.92
N PHE A 75 0.99 -12.19 -12.57
CA PHE A 75 0.87 -13.29 -13.52
C PHE A 75 -0.31 -13.08 -14.47
N GLY A 76 -1.48 -12.69 -13.95
CA GLY A 76 -2.67 -12.38 -14.75
C GLY A 76 -2.43 -11.28 -15.78
N ASN A 77 -1.57 -10.29 -15.48
CA ASN A 77 -1.17 -9.26 -16.44
C ASN A 77 -0.15 -9.75 -17.49
N GLU A 78 0.59 -10.82 -17.20
CA GLU A 78 1.51 -11.48 -18.14
C GLU A 78 0.74 -12.38 -19.13
N ILE A 79 -0.21 -13.17 -18.62
CA ILE A 79 -0.97 -14.14 -19.42
C ILE A 79 -2.32 -13.61 -19.97
N GLY A 80 -2.85 -12.53 -19.41
CA GLY A 80 -4.15 -11.93 -19.72
C GLY A 80 -4.08 -10.56 -20.41
N THR A 81 -5.24 -10.12 -20.94
CA THR A 81 -5.64 -8.84 -21.62
C THR A 81 -4.66 -7.99 -22.46
N HIS A 82 -3.35 -8.04 -22.27
CA HIS A 82 -2.36 -7.30 -23.06
C HIS A 82 -1.92 -8.06 -24.31
N CYS A 83 -1.73 -9.38 -24.23
CA CYS A 83 -1.28 -10.19 -25.38
C CYS A 83 -2.46 -10.66 -26.25
N SER A 84 -2.56 -10.16 -27.48
CA SER A 84 -3.57 -10.58 -28.46
C SER A 84 -3.43 -12.05 -28.87
N CYS A 85 -2.20 -12.59 -28.91
CA CYS A 85 -1.93 -13.98 -29.27
C CYS A 85 -2.50 -14.99 -28.26
N ALA A 86 -2.40 -14.67 -26.96
CA ALA A 86 -2.97 -15.51 -25.90
C ALA A 86 -4.50 -15.59 -26.02
N ARG A 87 -5.16 -14.44 -26.30
CA ARG A 87 -6.61 -14.39 -26.54
C ARG A 87 -7.05 -15.17 -27.79
N ALA A 88 -6.18 -15.27 -28.78
CA ALA A 88 -6.44 -16.02 -30.01
C ALA A 88 -6.03 -17.51 -29.91
N GLY A 89 -5.64 -17.99 -28.72
CA GLY A 89 -5.33 -19.41 -28.48
C GLY A 89 -3.92 -19.84 -28.88
N TYR A 90 -3.02 -18.90 -29.22
CA TYR A 90 -1.64 -19.19 -29.64
C TYR A 90 -0.62 -19.22 -28.48
N GLY A 91 -1.05 -18.99 -27.25
CA GLY A 91 -0.18 -18.84 -26.08
C GLY A 91 0.37 -17.41 -25.88
N ALA A 92 1.12 -17.19 -24.80
CA ALA A 92 1.63 -15.87 -24.44
C ALA A 92 2.80 -15.42 -25.33
N CYS A 93 2.75 -14.16 -25.73
CA CYS A 93 3.74 -13.47 -26.53
C CYS A 93 5.08 -13.42 -25.75
N GLY A 94 6.14 -14.04 -26.25
CA GLY A 94 7.47 -13.95 -25.61
C GLY A 94 7.86 -15.12 -24.70
N VAL A 95 7.03 -16.16 -24.59
CA VAL A 95 7.51 -17.47 -24.10
C VAL A 95 8.45 -18.03 -25.16
N ARG A 96 9.76 -17.81 -25.01
CA ARG A 96 10.77 -18.52 -25.81
C ARG A 96 10.64 -20.01 -25.48
N ARG A 97 10.22 -20.80 -26.48
CA ARG A 97 10.48 -22.24 -26.49
C ARG A 97 11.96 -22.51 -26.66
#